data_AF-A0A293N835-F1
#
_entry.id   AF-A0A293N835-F1
#
_cell.length_a   1.000
_cell.length_b   1.000
_cell.length_c   1.000
_cell.angle_alpha   90.00
_cell.angle_beta   90.00
_cell.angle_gamma   90.00
#
_symmetry.space_group_name_H-M   'P 1'
#
loop_
_entity.id
_entity.type
_entity.pdbx_description
1 polymer ?
#
loop_
_entity_poly.entity_id
_entity_poly.type
_entity_poly.pdbx_seq_one_letter_code
_entity_poly.pdbx_strand_id
1 'polypeptide(L)'
;MTTVGKPLPFVEAKIADVMTGKETPVNEPGEVWIRGHNVFLGYYGEGAKTREVITPARWYKTGDIGIMDEDGYVTIIGRLKDMVIRGGENV
;
A
#
# COMPACT_ATOMS: atom_id res chain seq x y z
N MET A 1 -12.43 12.30 -8.08
CA MET A 1 -11.95 10.96 -7.67
C MET A 1 -12.88 10.43 -6.60
N THR A 2 -13.19 9.14 -6.62
CA THR A 2 -14.07 8.52 -5.63
C THR A 2 -13.21 7.70 -4.68
N THR A 3 -13.41 7.88 -3.37
CA THR A 3 -12.71 7.10 -2.34
C THR A 3 -13.22 5.65 -2.30
N VAL A 4 -12.36 4.72 -1.86
CA VAL A 4 -12.71 3.33 -1.51
C VAL A 4 -13.08 3.17 -0.03
N GLY A 5 -13.15 4.28 0.72
CA GLY A 5 -13.49 4.31 2.14
C GLY A 5 -12.28 4.39 3.06
N LYS A 6 -12.54 4.20 4.36
CA LYS A 6 -11.52 4.13 5.42
C LYS A 6 -11.15 2.66 5.68
N PRO A 7 -10.02 2.39 6.36
CA PRO A 7 -9.71 1.04 6.83
C PRO A 7 -10.86 0.45 7.66
N LEU A 8 -11.10 -0.85 7.49
CA LEU A 8 -12.07 -1.58 8.30
C LEU A 8 -11.66 -1.56 9.78
N PRO A 9 -12.60 -1.75 10.72
CA PRO A 9 -12.27 -1.91 12.13
C PRO A 9 -11.18 -2.98 12.34
N PHE A 10 -10.19 -2.67 13.18
CA PHE A 10 -9.05 -3.55 13.49
C PHE A 10 -8.11 -3.86 12.31
N VAL A 11 -8.23 -3.10 11.21
CA VAL A 11 -7.29 -3.10 10.09
C VAL A 11 -6.57 -1.76 10.06
N GLU A 12 -5.25 -1.82 9.98
CA GLU A 12 -4.41 -0.64 9.76
C GLU A 12 -4.12 -0.53 8.26
N ALA A 13 -4.13 0.69 7.74
CA ALA A 13 -3.63 1.00 6.41
C ALA A 13 -2.73 2.24 6.48
N LYS A 14 -1.76 2.30 5.58
CA LYS A 14 -0.94 3.49 5.34
C LYS A 14 -0.62 3.64 3.87
N ILE A 15 -0.29 4.85 3.45
CA ILE A 15 0.31 5.10 2.14
C ILE A 15 1.83 5.11 2.34
N ALA A 16 2.52 4.15 1.74
CA ALA A 16 3.94 3.94 1.95
C ALA A 16 4.76 4.33 0.72
N ASP A 17 5.84 5.07 0.92
CA ASP A 17 6.84 5.28 -0.12
C ASP A 17 7.43 3.93 -0.56
N VAL A 18 7.46 3.71 -1.87
CA VAL A 18 7.81 2.40 -2.47
C VAL A 18 9.27 2.00 -2.23
N MET A 19 10.15 2.99 -2.03
CA MET A 19 11.59 2.76 -1.87
C MET A 19 11.97 2.55 -0.40
N THR A 20 11.38 3.32 0.49
CA THR A 20 11.77 3.38 1.91
C THR A 20 10.78 2.66 2.84
N GLY A 21 9.54 2.43 2.40
CA GLY A 21 8.46 1.88 3.20
C GLY A 21 7.96 2.81 4.31
N LYS A 22 8.43 4.06 4.36
CA LYS A 22 7.95 5.10 5.29
C LYS A 22 6.58 5.61 4.83
N GLU A 23 5.78 6.08 5.77
CA GLU A 23 4.51 6.71 5.43
C GLU A 23 4.74 8.02 4.66
N THR A 24 3.95 8.25 3.62
CA THR A 24 3.98 9.49 2.85
C THR A 24 3.22 10.60 3.58
N PRO A 25 3.46 11.88 3.25
CA PRO A 25 2.59 12.96 3.72
C PRO A 25 1.14 12.74 3.27
N VAL A 26 0.21 13.40 3.97
CA VAL A 26 -1.21 13.38 3.60
C VAL A 26 -1.40 13.87 2.16
N ASN A 27 -2.28 13.20 1.42
CA ASN A 27 -2.55 13.41 0.00
C ASN A 27 -1.37 13.14 -0.95
N GLU A 28 -0.23 12.64 -0.49
CA GLU A 28 0.90 12.28 -1.36
C GLU A 28 0.83 10.81 -1.82
N PRO A 29 1.05 10.52 -3.12
CA PRO A 29 1.02 9.17 -3.65
C PRO A 29 2.04 8.22 -3.03
N GLY A 30 1.62 6.98 -2.79
CA GLY A 30 2.48 5.87 -2.43
C GLY A 30 1.73 4.54 -2.55
N GLU A 31 2.40 3.44 -2.21
CA GLU A 31 1.78 2.12 -2.20
C GLU A 31 0.89 1.94 -0.97
N VAL A 32 -0.33 1.47 -1.18
CA VAL A 32 -1.23 1.13 -0.07
C VAL A 32 -0.71 -0.11 0.62
N TRP A 33 -0.34 0.03 1.89
CA TRP A 33 0.06 -1.10 2.74
C TRP A 33 -1.01 -1.35 3.78
N ILE A 34 -1.34 -2.61 4.02
CA ILE A 34 -2.34 -3.01 5.03
C ILE A 34 -1.76 -3.98 6.04
N ARG A 35 -2.27 -3.93 7.27
CA ARG A 35 -1.96 -4.88 8.33
C ARG A 35 -3.22 -5.17 9.13
N GLY A 36 -3.51 -6.44 9.35
CA GLY A 36 -4.69 -6.87 10.09
C GLY A 36 -4.95 -8.35 9.93
N HIS A 37 -5.97 -8.83 10.64
CA HIS A 37 -6.39 -10.24 10.61
C HIS A 37 -6.89 -10.70 9.24
N ASN A 38 -7.23 -9.76 8.36
CA ASN A 38 -7.69 -10.00 6.99
C ASN A 38 -6.54 -10.29 6.01
N VAL A 39 -5.28 -10.06 6.40
CA VAL A 39 -4.11 -10.36 5.56
C VAL A 39 -3.84 -11.86 5.58
N PHE A 40 -3.72 -12.45 4.38
CA PHE A 40 -3.35 -13.86 4.18
C PHE A 40 -2.02 -14.25 4.87
N LEU A 41 -1.85 -15.55 5.13
CA LEU A 41 -0.65 -16.07 5.81
C LEU A 41 0.61 -16.03 4.93
N GLY A 42 0.42 -16.19 3.62
CA GLY A 42 1.48 -16.26 2.63
C GLY A 42 1.06 -17.08 1.41
N TYR A 43 1.91 -17.07 0.41
CA TYR A 43 1.74 -17.91 -0.78
C TYR A 43 2.16 -19.36 -0.46
N TYR A 44 1.32 -20.31 -0.86
CA TYR A 44 1.56 -21.73 -0.60
C TYR A 44 2.84 -22.24 -1.28
N GLY A 45 3.75 -22.84 -0.51
CA GLY A 45 5.05 -23.32 -1.00
C GLY A 45 6.04 -22.21 -1.41
N GLU A 46 5.67 -20.94 -1.29
CA GLU A 46 6.35 -19.80 -1.91
C GLU A 46 6.77 -18.78 -0.85
N GLY A 47 7.60 -19.25 0.10
CA GLY A 47 8.03 -18.46 1.25
C GLY A 47 8.88 -17.23 0.87
N ALA A 48 9.64 -17.30 -0.22
CA ALA A 48 10.42 -16.16 -0.71
C ALA A 48 9.50 -15.03 -1.21
N LYS A 49 8.57 -15.33 -2.12
CA LYS A 49 7.54 -14.38 -2.61
C LYS A 49 6.71 -13.81 -1.48
N THR A 50 6.40 -14.62 -0.46
CA THR A 50 5.68 -14.15 0.73
C THR A 50 6.47 -13.07 1.47
N ARG A 51 7.78 -13.25 1.65
CA ARG A 51 8.64 -12.25 2.33
C ARG A 51 8.89 -11.00 1.50
N GLU A 52 8.73 -11.06 0.19
CA GLU A 52 8.82 -9.88 -0.68
C GLU A 52 7.66 -8.91 -0.43
N VAL A 53 6.45 -9.44 -0.22
CA VAL A 53 5.21 -8.66 -0.06
C VAL A 53 4.74 -8.51 1.38
N ILE A 54 5.19 -9.34 2.32
CA ILE A 54 4.92 -9.20 3.76
C ILE A 54 6.20 -8.82 4.49
N THR A 55 6.22 -7.61 5.03
CA THR A 55 7.37 -7.08 5.80
C THR A 55 7.52 -7.77 7.17
N PRO A 56 8.69 -7.64 7.83
CA PRO A 56 8.88 -8.15 9.20
C PRO A 56 7.88 -7.58 10.22
N ALA A 57 7.42 -6.33 10.02
CA ALA A 57 6.39 -5.69 10.85
C ALA A 57 4.95 -6.09 10.45
N ARG A 58 4.79 -7.11 9.59
CA ARG A 58 3.53 -7.70 9.11
C ARG A 58 2.67 -6.80 8.24
N TRP A 59 3.24 -5.73 7.68
CA TRP A 59 2.60 -4.98 6.59
C TRP A 59 2.62 -5.80 5.31
N TYR A 60 1.47 -5.91 4.67
CA TYR A 60 1.30 -6.42 3.32
C TYR A 60 1.33 -5.29 2.29
N LYS A 61 2.22 -5.41 1.32
CA LYS A 61 2.38 -4.54 0.16
C LYS A 61 1.40 -4.97 -0.93
N THR A 62 0.37 -4.16 -1.18
CA THR A 62 -0.76 -4.55 -2.04
C THR A 62 -0.45 -4.49 -3.54
N GLY A 63 0.58 -3.74 -3.93
CA GLY A 63 0.85 -3.36 -5.32
C GLY A 63 -0.10 -2.28 -5.86
N ASP A 64 -1.01 -1.75 -5.05
CA ASP A 64 -1.90 -0.64 -5.40
C ASP A 64 -1.28 0.69 -4.99
N ILE A 65 -1.36 1.69 -5.87
CA ILE A 65 -0.95 3.06 -5.59
C ILE A 65 -2.18 3.86 -5.19
N GLY A 66 -2.06 4.61 -4.10
CA GLY A 66 -3.14 5.42 -3.57
C GLY A 66 -2.65 6.65 -2.84
N ILE A 67 -3.62 7.46 -2.45
CA ILE A 67 -3.47 8.59 -1.53
C ILE A 67 -4.46 8.41 -0.37
N MET A 68 -4.14 9.02 0.76
CA MET A 68 -5.01 9.09 1.93
C MET A 68 -5.13 10.54 2.38
N ASP A 69 -6.36 10.99 2.60
CA ASP A 69 -6.64 12.35 3.08
C ASP A 69 -6.53 12.46 4.61
N GLU A 70 -6.72 13.68 5.12
CA GLU A 70 -6.63 14.01 6.55
C GLU A 70 -7.66 13.25 7.40
N ASP A 71 -8.78 12.84 6.79
CA ASP A 71 -9.85 12.08 7.42
C ASP A 71 -9.60 10.56 7.34
N GLY A 72 -8.55 10.11 6.66
CA GLY A 72 -8.20 8.69 6.50
C GLY A 72 -8.96 7.98 5.39
N TYR A 73 -9.62 8.71 4.47
CA TYR A 73 -10.21 8.12 3.28
C TYR A 73 -9.14 7.82 2.25
N VAL A 74 -9.15 6.58 1.75
CA VAL A 74 -8.19 6.11 0.74
C VAL A 74 -8.78 6.26 -0.66
N THR A 75 -7.99 6.72 -1.60
CA THR A 75 -8.30 6.69 -3.03
C THR A 75 -7.24 5.87 -3.74
N ILE A 76 -7.66 4.86 -4.50
CA ILE A 76 -6.75 4.08 -5.37
C ILE A 76 -6.60 4.84 -6.69
N ILE A 77 -5.38 5.14 -7.07
CA ILE A 77 -5.06 5.92 -8.29
C ILE A 77 -4.32 5.09 -9.34
N GLY A 78 -3.85 3.88 -9.02
CA GLY A 78 -3.23 3.00 -10.01
C GLY A 78 -2.63 1.73 -9.44
N ARG A 79 -1.85 1.02 -10.27
CA ARG A 79 -1.05 -0.15 -9.89
C ARG A 79 0.43 0.17 -10.00
N LEU A 80 1.22 -0.27 -9.03
CA LEU A 80 2.68 -0.06 -9.03
C LEU A 80 3.34 -0.60 -10.29
N LYS A 81 2.92 -1.78 -10.76
CA LYS A 81 3.44 -2.41 -11.98
C LYS A 81 3.07 -1.69 -13.28
N ASP A 82 2.01 -0.88 -13.25
CA ASP A 82 1.50 -0.15 -14.43
C ASP A 82 2.03 1.29 -14.44
N MET A 83 2.61 1.78 -13.34
CA MET A 83 3.30 3.06 -13.30
C MET A 83 4.63 2.98 -14.05
N VAL A 84 4.78 3.79 -15.09
CA VAL A 84 6.08 4.01 -15.74
C VAL A 84 6.84 5.02 -14.89
N ILE A 85 7.82 4.58 -14.09
CA ILE A 85 8.73 5.49 -13.38
C ILE A 85 9.59 6.22 -14.41
N ARG A 86 9.09 7.35 -14.92
CA ARG A 86 9.87 8.28 -15.74
C ARG A 86 10.65 9.22 -14.81
N GLY A 87 11.81 8.74 -14.36
CA GLY A 87 12.94 9.58 -13.92
C GLY A 87 12.63 10.84 -13.11
N GLY A 88 11.92 10.72 -11.99
CA GLY A 88 11.87 11.77 -10.95
C GLY A 88 10.60 12.63 -10.91
N GLU A 89 9.65 12.46 -11.83
CA GLU A 89 8.35 13.13 -11.75
C GLU A 89 7.23 12.09 -11.93
N ASN A 90 6.40 11.92 -10.88
CA ASN A 90 5.22 11.06 -10.93
C ASN A 90 4.17 11.72 -11.84
N VAL A 91 3.79 11.04 -12.93
CA VAL A 91 2.60 11.35 -13.74
C VAL A 91 1.59 10.23 -13.55
#